data_AF-A0A255H5U5-F1
#
_entry.id   AF-A0A255H5U5-F1
#
_cell.length_a   1.000
_cell.length_b   1.000
_cell.length_c   1.000
_cell.angle_alpha   90.00
_cell.angle_beta   90.00
_cell.angle_gamma   90.00
#
_symmetry.space_group_name_H-M   'P 1'
#
loop_
_entity.id
_entity.type
_entity.pdbx_description
1 polymer ?
#
loop_
_entity_poly.entity_id
_entity_poly.type
_entity_poly.pdbx_seq_one_letter_code
_entity_poly.pdbx_strand_id
1 'polypeptide(L)' 'MASAEIEFLKGVSKLHSFYTENVRMLAEAYSIPPETAARVLDNFGYHNVAREMLRPPQGDPPEDENINRKY' A
#
# COMPACT_ATOMS: atom_id res chain seq x y z
N MET A 1 -1.09 20.47 20.33
CA MET A 1 -1.29 19.00 20.27
C MET A 1 -2.26 18.75 19.12
N ALA A 2 -1.96 17.86 18.18
CA ALA A 2 -2.97 17.46 17.19
C ALA A 2 -4.14 16.79 17.94
N SER A 3 -5.37 16.98 17.47
CA SER A 3 -6.52 16.31 18.09
C SER A 3 -6.34 14.80 18.00
N ALA A 4 -6.83 14.05 18.99
CA ALA A 4 -6.73 12.59 19.01
C ALA A 4 -7.31 11.96 17.72
N GLU A 5 -8.32 12.61 17.12
CA GLU A 5 -8.92 12.25 15.84
C GLU A 5 -7.91 12.30 14.67
N ILE A 6 -7.03 13.31 14.62
CA ILE A 6 -6.00 13.40 13.58
C ILE A 6 -4.98 12.27 13.70
N GLU A 7 -4.53 11.96 14.92
CA GLU A 7 -3.59 10.85 15.14
C GLU A 7 -4.23 9.50 14.85
N PHE A 8 -5.52 9.33 15.15
CA PHE A 8 -6.29 8.16 14.75
C PHE A 8 -6.33 8.00 13.22
N LEU A 9 -6.65 9.07 12.48
CA LEU A 9 -6.67 9.05 11.01
C LEU A 9 -5.30 8.70 10.41
N LYS A 10 -4.21 9.21 10.99
CA LYS A 10 -2.84 8.82 10.58
C LYS A 10 -2.59 7.33 10.79
N GLY A 11 -3.04 6.78 11.92
CA GLY A 11 -2.95 5.34 12.21
C GLY A 11 -3.73 4.51 11.19
N VAL A 12 -4.97 4.89 10.89
CA VAL A 12 -5.81 4.25 9.86
C VAL A 12 -5.12 4.29 8.49
N SER A 13 -4.55 5.43 8.10
CA SER A 13 -3.83 5.57 6.84
C SER A 13 -2.62 4.64 6.75
N LYS A 14 -1.84 4.49 7.83
CA LYS A 14 -0.71 3.55 7.86
C LYS A 14 -1.18 2.10 7.71
N LEU A 15 -2.21 1.71 8.45
CA LEU A 15 -2.79 0.37 8.35
C LEU A 15 -3.30 0.07 6.94
N HIS A 16 -3.93 1.04 6.30
CA HIS A 16 -4.39 0.93 4.92
C HIS A 16 -3.23 0.68 3.94
N SER A 17 -2.13 1.42 4.06
CA SER A 17 -0.92 1.22 3.23
C SER A 17 -0.31 -0.17 3.43
N PHE A 18 -0.13 -0.61 4.67
CA PHE A 18 0.41 -1.95 4.97
C PHE A 18 -0.48 -3.06 4.41
N TYR A 19 -1.80 -2.97 4.62
CA TYR A 19 -2.73 -3.95 4.11
C TYR A 19 -2.74 -4.01 2.58
N THR A 20 -2.67 -2.85 1.91
CA THR A 20 -2.58 -2.77 0.45
C THR A 20 -1.34 -3.49 -0.08
N GLU A 21 -0.19 -3.32 0.56
CA GLU A 21 1.04 -3.99 0.13
C GLU A 21 0.95 -5.51 0.29
N ASN A 22 0.39 -5.99 1.40
CA ASN A 22 0.13 -7.42 1.59
C ASN A 22 -0.78 -7.99 0.49
N VAL A 23 -1.77 -7.21 0.03
CA VAL A 23 -2.65 -7.60 -1.08
C VAL A 23 -1.89 -7.63 -2.41
N ARG A 24 -0.96 -6.69 -2.65
CA ARG A 24 -0.07 -6.74 -3.83
C ARG A 24 0.79 -7.99 -3.84
N MET A 25 1.46 -8.29 -2.72
CA MET A 25 2.27 -9.50 -2.56
C MET A 25 1.43 -10.77 -2.77
N LEU A 26 0.19 -10.78 -2.30
CA LEU A 26 -0.73 -11.89 -2.52
C LEU A 26 -1.09 -12.03 -4.00
N ALA A 27 -1.40 -10.93 -4.70
CA ALA A 27 -1.67 -10.97 -6.13
C ALA A 27 -0.47 -11.52 -6.92
N GLU A 28 0.74 -11.10 -6.57
CA GLU A 28 2.00 -11.61 -7.15
C GLU A 28 2.18 -13.11 -6.92
N ALA A 29 1.97 -13.59 -5.70
CA ALA A 29 2.08 -15.01 -5.36
C ALA A 29 1.13 -15.91 -6.18
N TYR A 30 -0.02 -15.36 -6.60
CA TYR A 30 -0.99 -16.04 -7.45
C TYR A 30 -0.84 -15.70 -8.94
N SER A 31 0.22 -14.97 -9.33
CA SER A 31 0.45 -14.49 -10.70
C SER A 31 -0.74 -13.72 -11.28
N ILE A 32 -1.44 -12.95 -10.44
CA ILE A 32 -2.58 -12.11 -10.83
C ILE A 32 -2.08 -10.69 -11.13
N PRO A 33 -2.30 -10.17 -12.35
CA PRO A 33 -1.93 -8.80 -12.69
C PRO A 33 -2.68 -7.76 -11.83
N PRO A 34 -2.07 -6.60 -11.53
CA PRO A 34 -2.69 -5.56 -10.69
C PRO A 34 -4.08 -5.13 -11.15
N GLU A 35 -4.32 -5.03 -12.46
CA GLU A 35 -5.61 -4.64 -13.04
C GLU A 35 -6.68 -5.72 -12.80
N THR A 36 -6.29 -6.99 -12.86
CA THR A 36 -7.20 -8.11 -12.57
C THR A 36 -7.51 -8.18 -11.09
N ALA A 37 -6.50 -8.01 -10.23
CA ALA A 37 -6.68 -7.95 -8.78
C ALA A 37 -7.60 -6.78 -8.39
N ALA A 38 -7.37 -5.58 -8.97
CA ALA A 38 -8.21 -4.40 -8.77
C ALA A 38 -9.68 -4.69 -9.10
N ARG A 39 -9.95 -5.28 -10.28
CA ARG A 39 -11.31 -5.64 -10.70
C ARG A 39 -11.97 -6.66 -9.76
N VAL A 40 -11.23 -7.68 -9.33
CA VAL A 40 -11.75 -8.68 -8.38
C VAL A 40 -12.09 -7.99 -7.06
N LEU A 41 -11.16 -7.22 -6.49
CA LEU A 41 -11.37 -6.50 -5.23
C LEU A 41 -12.57 -5.56 -5.28
N ASP A 42 -12.75 -4.83 -6.39
CA ASP A 42 -13.87 -3.91 -6.59
C ASP A 42 -15.22 -4.64 -6.58
N ASN A 43 -15.30 -5.80 -7.25
CA ASN A 43 -16.51 -6.63 -7.28
C ASN A 43 -16.94 -7.18 -5.91
N PHE A 44 -16.00 -7.26 -4.95
CA PHE A 44 -16.27 -7.71 -3.58
C PHE A 44 -16.36 -6.56 -2.56
N GLY A 45 -16.35 -5.30 -3.02
CA GLY A 45 -16.53 -4.13 -2.15
C GLY A 45 -15.25 -3.57 -1.54
N TYR A 46 -14.07 -4.08 -1.92
CA TYR A 46 -12.76 -3.59 -1.46
C TYR A 46 -12.28 -2.38 -2.27
N HIS A 47 -13.15 -1.40 -2.51
CA HIS A 47 -12.94 -0.31 -3.47
C HIS A 47 -11.67 0.52 -3.21
N ASN A 48 -11.31 0.76 -1.95
CA ASN A 48 -10.11 1.53 -1.62
C ASN A 48 -8.83 0.79 -2.00
N VAL A 49 -8.78 -0.52 -1.70
CA VAL A 49 -7.65 -1.38 -2.05
C VAL A 49 -7.59 -1.55 -3.57
N ALA A 50 -8.74 -1.77 -4.22
CA ALA A 50 -8.85 -1.89 -5.66
C ALA A 50 -8.25 -0.67 -6.39
N ARG A 51 -8.52 0.54 -5.90
CA ARG A 51 -7.92 1.78 -6.44
C ARG A 51 -6.41 1.83 -6.20
N GLU A 52 -5.95 1.43 -5.03
CA GLU A 52 -4.51 1.42 -4.72
C GLU A 52 -3.72 0.36 -5.48
N MET A 53 -4.35 -0.75 -5.88
CA MET A 53 -3.71 -1.77 -6.74
C MET A 53 -3.23 -1.19 -8.07
N LEU A 54 -3.88 -0.14 -8.58
CA LEU A 54 -3.54 0.52 -9.84
C LEU A 54 -2.46 1.61 -9.69
N ARG A 55 -2.02 1.87 -8.45
CA ARG A 55 -0.97 2.84 -8.16
C ARG A 55 0.37 2.11 -7.98
N PRO A 56 1.49 2.76 -8.31
CA PRO A 56 2.81 2.22 -7.99
C PRO A 56 2.90 1.87 -6.49
N PRO A 57 3.62 0.80 -6.12
CA PRO A 57 3.87 0.47 -4.74
C PRO A 57 4.44 1.69 -3.99
N GLN A 58 3.81 2.04 -2.88
CA GLN A 58 4.28 3.10 -1.99
C GLN A 58 5.16 2.45 -0.92
N GLY A 59 6.30 1.93 -1.34
CA GLY A 59 7.39 1.57 -0.43
C GLY A 59 8.30 2.78 -0.28
N ASP A 60 8.79 3.02 0.94
CA ASP A 60 9.99 3.85 1.09
C ASP A 60 11.09 3.22 0.21
N PRO A 61 11.91 4.03 -0.49
CA PRO A 61 13.05 3.50 -1.22
C PRO A 61 13.90 2.66 -0.24
N PRO A 62 14.47 1.52 -0.69
CA PRO A 62 15.32 0.70 0.18
C PRO A 62 16.39 1.58 0.84
N GLU A 63 16.59 1.41 2.14
CA GLU A 63 17.49 2.23 2.98
C GLU A 63 18.96 2.27 2.50
N ASP A 64 19.32 1.42 1.52
CA ASP A 64 20.66 1.27 0.96
C ASP A 64 21.17 2.47 0.13
N GLU A 65 20.32 3.42 -0.26
CA GLU A 65 20.78 4.64 -0.96
C GLU A 65 21.48 5.68 -0.04
N ASN A 66 21.45 5.50 1.29
CA ASN A 66 22.10 6.42 2.24
C ASN A 66 23.55 6.05 2.60
N ILE A 67 24.10 4.95 2.06
CA ILE A 67 25.46 4.48 2.44
C ILE A 67 26.57 5.22 1.66
N ASN A 68 26.27 5.87 0.54
CA ASN A 68 27.28 6.48 -0.34
C ASN A 68 27.47 8.02 -0.22
N ARG A 69 27.04 8.66 0.88
CA ARG A 69 27.32 10.09 1.14
C ARG A 69 28.36 10.37 2.23
N LYS A 70 29.24 9.40 2.52
CA LYS A 70 30.36 9.58 3.46
C LYS A 70 31.68 9.09 2.88
N TYR A 71 32.13 9.63 1.75
CA TYR A 71 33.56 9.79 1.43
C TYR A 71 33.75 10.99 0.52
#